data_AF-A0A1H6U1T7-F1
#
_entry.id   AF-A0A1H6U1T7-F1
#
_cell.length_a   1.000
_cell.length_b   1.000
_cell.length_c   1.000
_cell.angle_alpha   90.00
_cell.angle_beta   90.00
_cell.angle_gamma   90.00
#
_symmetry.space_group_name_H-M   'P 1'
#
loop_
_entity.id
_entity.type
_entity.pdbx_description
1 polymer ?
#
loop_
_entity_poly.entity_id
_entity_poly.type
_entity_poly.pdbx_seq_one_letter_code
_entity_poly.pdbx_strand_id
1 'polypeptide(L)' 'MKDPELEYTYQYAEETGLLSSVPSTLEKYLDYEAFARDLFLEGYSEYDGHVFSDH' A
#
# COMPACT_ATOMS: atom_id res chain seq x y z
N MET A 1 -6.79 -6.59 -15.45
CA MET A 1 -6.93 -6.96 -14.03
C MET A 1 -6.41 -5.77 -13.23
N LYS A 2 -7.08 -5.36 -12.14
CA LYS A 2 -6.47 -4.38 -11.22
C LYS A 2 -5.21 -5.02 -10.62
N ASP A 3 -4.21 -4.19 -10.35
CA ASP A 3 -3.00 -4.59 -9.62
C ASP A 3 -3.36 -4.76 -8.13
N PRO A 4 -3.42 -6.00 -7.61
CA PRO A 4 -3.85 -6.25 -6.23
C PRO A 4 -2.88 -5.68 -5.19
N GLU A 5 -1.58 -5.59 -5.51
CA GLU A 5 -0.56 -5.03 -4.62
C GLU A 5 -0.79 -3.53 -4.42
N LEU A 6 -1.05 -2.83 -5.52
CA LEU A 6 -1.36 -1.40 -5.50
C LEU A 6 -2.71 -1.12 -4.82
N GLU A 7 -3.75 -1.92 -5.09
CA GLU A 7 -5.05 -1.79 -4.44
C GLU A 7 -4.96 -2.01 -2.92
N TYR A 8 -4.21 -3.02 -2.49
CA TYR A 8 -3.93 -3.25 -1.08
C TYR A 8 -3.15 -2.08 -0.46
N THR A 9 -2.19 -1.51 -1.18
CA THR A 9 -1.39 -0.39 -0.66
C THR A 9 -2.24 0.86 -0.38
N TYR A 10 -3.25 1.14 -1.21
CA TYR A 10 -4.23 2.19 -0.92
C TYR A 10 -5.05 1.87 0.34
N GLN A 11 -5.54 0.63 0.46
CA GLN A 11 -6.31 0.18 1.62
C GLN A 11 -5.46 0.27 2.90
N TYR A 12 -4.22 -0.22 2.86
CA TYR A 12 -3.27 -0.15 3.96
C TYR A 12 -3.05 1.30 4.42
N ALA A 13 -2.80 2.22 3.49
CA ALA A 13 -2.58 3.63 3.83
C ALA A 13 -3.81 4.28 4.48
N GLU A 14 -5.02 3.94 4.01
CA GLU A 14 -6.28 4.41 4.57
C GLU A 14 -6.56 3.80 5.97
N GLU A 15 -6.49 2.48 6.10
CA GLU A 15 -6.84 1.75 7.32
C GLU A 15 -5.86 2.00 8.47
N THR A 16 -4.57 2.18 8.16
CA THR A 16 -3.55 2.49 9.18
C THR A 16 -3.47 3.98 9.50
N GLY A 17 -4.11 4.84 8.69
CA GLY A 17 -3.93 6.28 8.79
C GLY A 17 -2.49 6.72 8.54
N LEU A 18 -1.77 6.03 7.64
CA LEU A 18 -0.35 6.25 7.34
C LEU A 18 0.00 7.72 7.11
N LEU A 19 -0.88 8.45 6.43
CA LEU A 19 -0.70 9.86 6.07
C LEU A 19 -1.49 10.82 6.97
N SER A 20 -2.11 10.35 8.06
CA SER A 20 -2.99 11.17 8.91
C SER A 20 -2.32 12.41 9.52
N SER A 21 -1.00 12.39 9.70
CA SER A 21 -0.21 13.53 10.16
C SER A 21 0.39 14.38 9.04
N VAL A 22 0.21 14.00 7.78
CA VAL A 22 0.75 14.69 6.61
C VAL A 22 -0.24 15.76 6.16
N PRO A 23 0.22 16.99 5.83
CA PRO A 23 -0.67 17.99 5.25
C PRO A 23 -1.32 17.48 3.96
N SER A 24 -2.61 17.77 3.77
CA SER A 24 -3.40 17.26 2.62
C SER A 24 -2.90 17.72 1.24
N THR A 25 -2.06 18.77 1.21
CA THR A 25 -1.38 19.19 -0.02
C THR A 25 -0.21 18.26 -0.36
N LEU A 26 0.44 17.67 0.64
CA LEU A 26 1.60 16.78 0.48
C LEU A 26 1.21 15.30 0.39
N GLU A 27 0.15 14.86 1.08
CA GLU A 27 -0.28 13.45 1.08
C GLU A 27 -0.57 12.93 -0.35
N LYS A 28 -1.01 13.82 -1.23
CA LYS A 28 -1.34 13.54 -2.64
C LYS A 28 -0.12 13.23 -3.51
N TYR A 29 1.09 13.49 -3.01
CA TYR A 29 2.34 13.23 -3.71
C TYR A 29 3.03 11.93 -3.24
N LEU A 30 2.38 11.14 -2.38
CA LEU A 30 2.88 9.79 -2.10
C LEU A 30 2.87 8.97 -3.40
N ASP A 31 4.02 8.39 -3.72
CA ASP A 31 4.15 7.42 -4.80
C ASP A 31 3.72 6.04 -4.30
N TYR A 32 2.43 5.72 -4.50
CA TYR A 32 1.85 4.45 -4.07
C TYR A 32 2.44 3.25 -4.80
N GLU A 33 2.93 3.39 -6.04
CA GLU A 33 3.56 2.29 -6.78
C GLU A 33 4.94 1.95 -6.21
N ALA A 34 5.73 2.99 -5.89
CA ALA A 34 7.01 2.80 -5.21
C ALA A 34 6.81 2.19 -3.82
N PHE A 35 5.80 2.65 -3.07
CA PHE A 35 5.52 2.12 -1.74
C PHE A 35 4.98 0.69 -1.77
N ALA A 36 4.13 0.34 -2.73
CA ALA A 36 3.65 -1.03 -2.93
C ALA A 36 4.83 -1.97 -3.16
N ARG A 37 5.75 -1.63 -4.07
CA ARG A 37 6.95 -2.44 -4.31
C ARG A 37 7.76 -2.68 -3.03
N ASP A 38 7.91 -1.67 -2.18
CA ASP A 38 8.65 -1.80 -0.92
C ASP A 38 7.89 -2.66 0.10
N LEU A 39 6.56 -2.52 0.20
CA LEU A 39 5.69 -3.35 1.04
C LEU A 39 5.77 -4.85 0.70
N PHE A 40 5.76 -5.17 -0.60
CA PHE A 40 5.78 -6.55 -1.10
C PHE A 40 7.20 -7.11 -1.29
N LEU A 41 8.23 -6.27 -1.15
CA LEU A 41 9.62 -6.74 -1.14
C LEU A 41 9.92 -7.54 0.13
N GLU A 42 9.47 -7.03 1.28
CA GLU A 42 9.62 -7.68 2.59
C GLU A 42 8.41 -7.36 3.48
N GLY A 43 7.43 -8.26 3.55
CA GLY A 43 6.34 -8.18 4.53
C GLY A 43 4.98 -8.66 4.07
N TYR A 44 4.75 -8.68 2.75
CA TYR A 44 3.49 -9.12 2.17
C TYR A 44 3.68 -9.92 0.88
N SER A 45 2.79 -10.89 0.66
CA SER A 45 2.71 -11.69 -0.56
C SER A 45 1.30 -11.63 -1.16
N GLU A 46 1.22 -11.58 -2.49
CA GLU A 46 -0.03 -11.74 -3.26
C GLU A 46 -0.21 -13.19 -3.71
N TYR A 47 -1.44 -13.71 -3.60
CA TYR A 47 -1.84 -14.99 -4.17
C TYR A 47 -3.30 -14.94 -4.63
N ASP A 48 -3.52 -15.07 -5.94
CA ASP A 48 -4.85 -15.15 -6.57
C ASP A 48 -5.77 -13.98 -6.18
N GLY A 49 -5.25 -12.76 -6.23
CA GLY A 49 -5.93 -11.52 -5.89
C GLY A 49 -6.03 -11.21 -4.40
N HIS A 50 -5.45 -12.03 -3.52
CA HIS A 50 -5.50 -11.86 -2.07
C HIS A 50 -4.10 -11.54 -1.53
N VAL A 51 -4.03 -10.65 -0.54
CA VAL A 51 -2.77 -10.23 0.08
C VAL A 51 -2.67 -10.77 1.50
N PHE A 52 -1.50 -11.30 1.85
CA PHE A 52 -1.19 -11.89 3.14
C PHE A 52 0.07 -11.27 3.73
N SER A 53 0.12 -11.13 5.05
CA SER A 53 1.35 -10.77 5.75
C SER A 53 2.28 -11.97 5.88
N ASP A 54 3.58 -11.76 5.68
CA ASP A 54 4.58 -12.84 5.68
C ASP A 54 5.08 -13.28 7.08
N HIS A 55 4.44 -12.79 8.15
CA HIS A 55 4.84 -13.02 9.56
C HIS A 55 3.81 -13.79 10.38
#